data_AF-A0A2V8HZA9-F1
#
_entry.id   AF-A0A2V8HZA9-F1
#
_cell.length_a   1.000
_cell.length_b   1.000
_cell.length_c   1.000
_cell.angle_alpha   90.00
_cell.angle_beta   90.00
_cell.angle_gamma   90.00
#
_symmetry.space_group_name_H-M   'P 1'
#
loop_
_entity.id
_entity.type
_entity.pdbx_description
1 polymer ?
#
loop_
_entity_poly.entity_id
_entity_poly.type
_entity_poly.pdbx_seq_one_letter_code
_entity_poly.pdbx_strand_id
1 'polypeptide(L)'
;MKVGMPPEVSASLVGSVDALDHDVIKELIARNKGNQTVTIVLEGLLTASNFREQLEGLGFRGLKLDVRLGMFPSVKLGLLPAPIPAIPAGV
;
A
#
# COMPACT_ATOMS: atom_id res chain seq x y z
N MET A 1 -28.53 -21.43 16.22
CA MET A 1 -28.05 -20.86 14.95
C MET A 1 -26.53 -20.84 15.00
N LYS A 2 -25.84 -21.61 14.16
CA LYS A 2 -24.37 -21.58 14.12
C LYS A 2 -23.99 -20.33 13.33
N VAL A 3 -23.71 -19.23 14.02
CA VAL A 3 -23.16 -18.04 13.38
C VAL A 3 -21.78 -18.46 12.90
N GLY A 4 -21.65 -18.78 11.62
CA GLY A 4 -20.35 -19.09 11.04
C GLY A 4 -19.46 -17.86 11.19
N MET A 5 -18.27 -18.03 11.77
CA MET A 5 -17.31 -16.95 11.79
C MET A 5 -16.98 -16.56 10.35
N PRO A 6 -17.14 -15.29 9.95
CA PRO A 6 -16.72 -14.85 8.63
C PRO A 6 -15.21 -15.12 8.49
N PRO A 7 -14.76 -15.62 7.34
CA PRO A 7 -13.35 -15.84 7.10
C PRO A 7 -12.59 -14.51 7.13
N GLU A 8 -11.34 -14.57 7.56
CA GLU A 8 -10.43 -13.44 7.51
C GLU A 8 -9.37 -13.67 6.44
N VAL A 9 -9.18 -12.68 5.58
CA VAL A 9 -8.17 -12.68 4.51
C VAL A 9 -7.23 -11.52 4.76
N SER A 10 -5.93 -11.78 4.74
CA SER A 10 -4.91 -10.73 4.83
C SER A 10 -4.01 -10.79 3.60
N ALA A 11 -3.65 -9.62 3.07
CA ALA A 11 -2.74 -9.47 1.95
C ALA A 11 -1.77 -8.31 2.23
N SER A 12 -0.51 -8.47 1.82
CA SER A 12 0.51 -7.43 1.91
C SER A 12 1.06 -7.16 0.52
N LEU A 13 1.04 -5.90 0.11
CA LEU A 13 1.69 -5.42 -1.11
C LEU A 13 2.92 -4.59 -0.72
N VAL A 14 4.08 -4.94 -1.27
CA VAL A 14 5.33 -4.19 -1.07
C VAL A 14 5.82 -3.70 -2.42
N GLY A 15 6.19 -2.43 -2.51
CA GLY A 15 6.65 -1.81 -3.76
C GLY A 15 7.52 -0.58 -3.52
N SER A 16 8.03 -0.01 -4.62
CA SER A 16 8.74 1.27 -4.57
C SER A 16 7.77 2.43 -4.55
N VAL A 17 8.12 3.49 -3.81
CA VAL A 17 7.44 4.80 -3.86
C VAL A 17 7.54 5.40 -5.28
N ASP A 18 8.64 5.14 -5.99
CA ASP A 18 8.87 5.64 -7.36
C ASP A 18 7.82 5.12 -8.38
N ALA A 19 7.24 3.96 -8.08
CA ALA A 19 6.25 3.29 -8.93
C ALA A 19 4.82 3.80 -8.70
N LEU A 20 4.61 4.74 -7.77
CA LEU A 20 3.32 5.37 -7.54
C LEU A 20 3.05 6.43 -8.61
N ASP A 21 2.34 6.03 -9.65
CA ASP A 21 1.80 6.93 -10.66
C ASP A 21 0.34 7.27 -10.34
N HIS A 22 0.10 8.55 -10.03
CA HIS A 22 -1.19 9.04 -9.55
C HIS A 22 -2.31 8.87 -10.59
N ASP A 23 -2.04 9.14 -11.86
CA ASP A 23 -3.05 9.13 -12.92
C ASP A 23 -3.39 7.69 -13.32
N VAL A 24 -2.38 6.82 -13.38
CA VAL A 24 -2.60 5.38 -13.60
C VAL A 24 -3.44 4.77 -12.48
N ILE A 25 -3.19 5.12 -11.21
CA ILE A 25 -3.99 4.62 -10.08
C ILE A 25 -5.44 5.10 -10.19
N LYS A 26 -5.68 6.38 -10.53
CA LYS A 26 -7.03 6.92 -10.77
C LYS A 26 -7.76 6.18 -11.89
N GLU A 27 -7.06 5.89 -12.98
CA GLU A 27 -7.61 5.13 -14.09
C GLU A 27 -7.98 3.71 -13.67
N LEU A 28 -7.12 3.03 -12.92
CA LEU A 28 -7.38 1.69 -12.40
C LEU A 28 -8.60 1.68 -11.46
N ILE A 29 -8.78 2.70 -10.61
CA ILE A 29 -9.98 2.84 -9.77
C ILE A 29 -11.22 2.96 -10.65
N ALA A 30 -11.17 3.83 -11.68
CA ALA A 30 -12.29 4.05 -12.58
C ALA A 30 -12.71 2.77 -13.33
N ARG A 31 -11.74 1.95 -13.74
CA ARG A 31 -11.95 0.66 -14.41
C ARG A 31 -12.47 -0.44 -13.46
N ASN A 32 -12.18 -0.36 -12.16
CA ASN A 32 -12.48 -1.41 -11.19
C ASN A 32 -13.56 -1.03 -10.15
N LYS A 33 -14.39 -0.01 -10.41
CA LYS A 33 -15.46 0.44 -9.49
C LYS A 33 -16.42 -0.67 -9.03
N GLY A 34 -16.58 -1.74 -9.82
CA GLY A 34 -17.40 -2.91 -9.46
C GLY A 34 -16.76 -3.85 -8.44
N ASN A 35 -15.46 -3.71 -8.15
CA ASN A 35 -14.74 -4.51 -7.17
C ASN A 35 -14.31 -3.61 -6.00
N GLN A 36 -15.11 -3.65 -4.93
CA GLN A 36 -14.88 -2.82 -3.75
C GLN A 36 -13.53 -3.08 -3.09
N THR A 37 -13.09 -4.34 -3.04
CA THR A 37 -11.78 -4.70 -2.47
C THR A 37 -10.66 -4.05 -3.25
N VAL A 38 -10.64 -4.21 -4.58
CA VAL A 38 -9.61 -3.61 -5.44
C VAL A 38 -9.65 -2.09 -5.34
N THR A 39 -10.85 -1.50 -5.35
CA THR A 39 -11.02 -0.05 -5.16
C THR A 39 -10.41 0.44 -3.86
N ILE A 40 -10.69 -0.22 -2.72
CA ILE A 40 -10.13 0.14 -1.41
C ILE A 40 -8.60 0.08 -1.41
N VAL A 41 -8.01 -0.95 -2.02
CA VAL A 41 -6.56 -1.08 -2.14
C VAL A 41 -5.98 0.06 -2.96
N LEU A 42 -6.58 0.34 -4.13
CA LEU A 42 -6.12 1.39 -5.03
C LEU A 42 -6.31 2.80 -4.43
N GLU A 43 -7.34 3.04 -3.63
CA GLU A 43 -7.52 4.29 -2.89
C GLU A 43 -6.44 4.50 -1.82
N GLY A 44 -6.01 3.41 -1.16
CA GLY A 44 -4.85 3.45 -0.26
C GLY A 44 -3.56 3.85 -1.00
N LEU A 45 -3.33 3.28 -2.19
CA LEU A 45 -2.19 3.64 -3.04
C LEU A 45 -2.31 5.07 -3.60
N LEU A 46 -3.52 5.50 -3.97
CA LEU A 46 -3.78 6.86 -4.42
C LEU A 46 -3.46 7.86 -3.31
N THR A 47 -3.84 7.55 -2.09
CA THR A 47 -3.50 8.36 -0.91
C THR A 47 -1.99 8.47 -0.77
N ALA A 48 -1.25 7.35 -0.83
CA ALA A 48 0.21 7.38 -0.79
C ALA A 48 0.84 8.18 -1.93
N SER A 49 0.29 8.11 -3.14
CA SER A 49 0.81 8.85 -4.29
C SER A 49 0.75 10.38 -4.08
N ASN A 50 -0.24 10.88 -3.33
CA ASN A 50 -0.33 12.31 -2.98
C ASN A 50 0.82 12.77 -2.09
N PHE A 51 1.44 11.85 -1.36
CA PHE A 51 2.55 12.14 -0.46
C PHE A 51 3.91 11.75 -1.05
N ARG A 52 3.96 11.26 -2.30
CA ARG A 52 5.16 10.71 -2.94
C ARG A 52 6.40 11.58 -2.75
N GLU A 53 6.32 12.87 -3.10
CA GLU A 53 7.46 13.79 -2.98
C GLU A 53 7.94 13.95 -1.53
N GLN A 54 7.02 13.95 -0.57
CA GLN A 54 7.34 14.03 0.86
C GLN A 54 7.99 12.72 1.34
N LEU A 55 7.51 11.58 0.86
CA LEU A 55 8.07 10.27 1.19
C LEU A 55 9.50 10.14 0.67
N GLU A 56 9.73 10.53 -0.58
CA GLU A 56 11.06 10.56 -1.20
C GLU A 56 11.99 11.54 -0.47
N GLY A 57 11.49 12.75 -0.15
CA GLY A 57 12.25 13.77 0.57
C GLY A 57 12.65 13.37 2.00
N LEU A 58 11.89 12.49 2.65
CA LEU A 58 12.20 11.92 3.96
C LEU A 58 13.09 10.66 3.90
N GLY A 59 13.50 10.22 2.70
CA GLY A 59 14.35 9.05 2.51
C GLY A 59 13.62 7.70 2.54
N PHE A 60 12.29 7.70 2.46
CA PHE A 60 11.52 6.48 2.25
C PHE A 60 11.48 6.13 0.77
N ARG A 61 11.92 4.92 0.44
CA ARG A 61 11.91 4.42 -0.94
C ARG A 61 10.96 3.24 -1.16
N GLY A 62 10.54 2.59 -0.08
CA GLY A 62 9.58 1.50 -0.17
C GLY A 62 8.27 1.84 0.52
N LEU A 63 7.22 1.19 0.06
CA LEU A 63 5.88 1.24 0.61
C LEU A 63 5.41 -0.18 0.90
N LYS A 64 4.72 -0.36 2.03
CA LYS A 64 4.00 -1.57 2.39
C LYS A 64 2.54 -1.23 2.61
N LEU A 65 1.65 -1.92 1.91
CA LEU A 65 0.22 -1.83 2.12
C LEU A 65 -0.27 -3.16 2.70
N ASP A 66 -0.78 -3.15 3.93
CA ASP A 66 -1.38 -4.32 4.56
C ASP A 66 -2.91 -4.17 4.52
N VAL A 67 -3.58 -5.13 3.91
CA VAL A 67 -5.03 -5.17 3.72
C VAL A 67 -5.56 -6.36 4.49
N ARG A 68 -6.50 -6.13 5.41
CA ARG A 68 -7.21 -7.16 6.15
C ARG A 68 -8.69 -7.05 5.80
N LEU A 69 -9.24 -8.14 5.28
CA LEU A 69 -10.66 -8.29 4.98
C LEU A 69 -11.23 -9.29 5.99
N GLY A 70 -12.28 -8.90 6.68
CA GLY A 70 -12.94 -9.73 7.69
C GLY A 70 -14.23 -9.04 8.11
N MET A 71 -14.67 -9.26 9.34
CA MET A 71 -15.84 -8.56 9.89
C MET A 71 -15.68 -7.03 9.82
N PHE A 72 -14.45 -6.55 10.04
CA PHE A 72 -14.08 -5.15 9.88
C PHE A 72 -12.89 -5.06 8.92
N PRO A 73 -13.09 -4.62 7.67
CA PRO A 73 -12.00 -4.43 6.74
C PRO A 73 -11.10 -3.30 7.23
N SER A 74 -9.79 -3.44 7.04
CA SER A 74 -8.82 -2.40 7.35
C SER A 74 -7.69 -2.37 6.33
N VAL A 75 -7.18 -1.17 6.09
CA VAL A 75 -6.02 -0.92 5.23
C VAL A 75 -5.00 -0.15 6.06
N LYS A 76 -3.76 -0.62 6.08
CA LYS A 76 -2.64 0.04 6.74
C LYS A 76 -1.57 0.34 5.71
N LEU A 77 -1.10 1.58 5.73
CA LEU A 77 0.01 2.03 4.91
C LEU A 77 1.25 2.16 5.81
N GLY A 78 2.31 1.45 5.45
CA GLY A 78 3.62 1.51 6.08
C GLY A 78 4.65 2.01 5.08
N LEU A 79 5.67 2.71 5.60
CA LEU A 79 6.79 3.18 4.82
C LEU A 79 8.01 2.33 5.16
N LEU A 80 8.75 1.95 4.12
CA LEU A 80 10.00 1.22 4.27
C LEU A 80 11.14 2.21 4.00
N PRO A 81 12.10 2.34 4.94
CA PRO A 81 13.26 3.18 4.71
C PRO A 81 14.02 2.69 3.48
N ALA A 82 14.70 3.59 2.78
CA ALA A 82 15.69 3.18 1.79
C ALA A 82 16.67 2.17 2.44
N PRO A 83 17.15 1.16 1.70
CA PRO A 83 18.27 0.35 2.18
C PRO A 83 19.39 1.31 2.60
N ILE A 84 19.72 1.31 3.89
CA ILE A 84 20.88 2.04 4.39
C ILE A 84 22.07 1.42 3.63
N PRO A 85 22.82 2.17 2.82
CA PRO A 85 24.01 1.61 2.19
C PRO A 85 24.90 1.09 3.32
N ALA A 86 25.18 -0.21 3.28
CA ALA A 86 26.11 -0.82 4.22
C ALA A 86 27.41 -0.02 4.12
N ILE A 87 27.79 0.65 5.21
CA ILE A 87 29.07 1.34 5.29
C ILE A 87 30.11 0.23 5.13
N PRO A 88 30.95 0.24 4.08
CA PRO A 88 32.03 -0.73 4.00
C PRO A 88 32.91 -0.51 5.23
N ALA A 89 33.00 -1.53 6.07
CA ALA A 89 33.91 -1.52 7.21
C ALA A 89 35.34 -1.50 6.66
N GLY A 90 35.97 -0.33 6.62
CA GLY A 90 37.37 -0.21 6.27
C GLY A 90 37.77 1.17 5.76
N VAL A 91 38.16 2.05 6.69
CA VAL A 91 39.41 2.83 6.59
C VAL A 91 40.00 2.94 7.98
#